data_AF-A0AA88QXX2-F1
#
_entry.id   AF-A0AA88QXX2-F1
#
_cell.length_a   1.000
_cell.length_b   1.000
_cell.length_c   1.000
_cell.angle_alpha   90.00
_cell.angle_beta   90.00
_cell.angle_gamma   90.00
#
_symmetry.space_group_name_H-M   'P 1'
#
loop_
_entity.id
_entity.type
_entity.pdbx_description
1 polymer ?
#
loop_
_entity_poly.entity_id
_entity_poly.type
_entity_poly.pdbx_seq_one_letter_code
_entity_poly.pdbx_strand_id
1 'polypeptide(L)'
;MELAKMVEGCKAALRQVADLTGMGKKENIFNVDQGIVRIKEALCCRKVLFVLDDVDQVDQLDAVLGMRDWLNPGSKFIITTRQKQLLKASEVYKVRQVTGLDEIESFEFFSWYAFGQDHPIEGCMGYSRRVVYYCNGLPLALQVLGSSLSRKSIDVWGSALEKLEAIPEGQILRKLKISYDSLQDDHDKNLFLDIACFFVGKDKDWTSKILDGVISLQKSGFVI
;
A
#
# COMPACT_ATOMS: atom_id res chain seq x y z
N MET A 1 -21.44 6.64 -11.17
CA MET A 1 -20.89 6.03 -9.95
C MET A 1 -19.67 6.87 -9.61
N GLU A 2 -19.69 7.60 -8.51
CA GLU A 2 -18.57 8.45 -8.08
C GLU A 2 -17.59 7.61 -7.24
N LEU A 3 -16.28 7.76 -7.47
CA LEU A 3 -15.23 7.03 -6.77
C LEU A 3 -14.61 7.91 -5.67
N ALA A 4 -14.63 7.42 -4.44
CA ALA A 4 -13.93 8.02 -3.30
C ALA A 4 -12.84 7.06 -2.81
N LYS A 5 -11.56 7.47 -2.85
CA LYS A 5 -10.42 6.67 -2.33
C LYS A 5 -9.92 7.24 -1.01
N MET A 6 -10.40 6.66 0.09
CA MET A 6 -10.07 7.07 1.45
C MET A 6 -8.67 6.56 1.81
N VAL A 7 -7.73 7.48 1.97
CA VAL A 7 -6.37 7.20 2.45
C VAL A 7 -6.24 7.88 3.82
N GLU A 8 -5.89 7.10 4.83
CA GLU A 8 -5.71 7.47 6.25
C GLU A 8 -6.96 7.87 7.06
N GLY A 9 -7.57 6.89 7.74
CA GLY A 9 -8.46 7.12 8.88
C GLY A 9 -9.79 7.83 8.59
N CYS A 10 -10.75 7.69 9.53
CA CYS A 10 -12.12 8.22 9.37
C CYS A 10 -12.20 9.74 9.14
N LYS A 11 -11.18 10.53 9.54
CA LYS A 11 -11.19 11.98 9.35
C LYS A 11 -10.83 12.42 7.93
N ALA A 12 -9.89 11.74 7.26
CA ALA A 12 -9.57 12.06 5.86
C ALA A 12 -10.69 11.63 4.92
N ALA A 13 -11.40 10.55 5.30
CA ALA A 13 -12.59 10.08 4.62
C ALA A 13 -13.72 11.11 4.55
N LEU A 14 -14.06 11.73 5.69
CA LEU A 14 -15.10 12.76 5.73
C LEU A 14 -14.72 13.99 4.90
N ARG A 15 -13.42 14.35 4.85
CA ARG A 15 -12.93 15.46 4.02
C ARG A 15 -13.02 15.17 2.52
N GLN A 16 -12.59 14.00 2.06
CA GLN A 16 -12.71 13.65 0.64
C GLN A 16 -14.17 13.54 0.18
N VAL A 17 -15.07 13.07 1.05
CA VAL A 17 -16.50 13.05 0.77
C VAL A 17 -17.09 14.46 0.67
N ALA A 18 -16.64 15.39 1.52
CA ALA A 18 -17.01 16.80 1.43
C ALA A 18 -16.52 17.44 0.11
N ASP A 19 -15.34 17.05 -0.37
CA ASP A 19 -14.80 17.54 -1.65
C ASP A 19 -15.57 17.01 -2.87
N LEU A 20 -15.91 15.71 -2.88
CA LEU A 20 -16.69 15.06 -3.96
C LEU A 20 -18.13 15.59 -4.06
N THR A 21 -18.68 16.07 -2.95
CA THR A 21 -20.05 16.57 -2.87
C THR A 21 -20.18 18.04 -3.27
N GLY A 22 -19.07 18.73 -3.58
CA GLY A 22 -19.07 20.13 -3.96
C GLY A 22 -19.20 21.09 -2.77
N MET A 23 -18.92 20.62 -1.53
CA MET A 23 -18.88 21.47 -0.34
C MET A 23 -17.63 22.37 -0.25
N GLY A 24 -16.86 22.48 -1.33
CA GLY A 24 -15.69 23.36 -1.46
C GLY A 24 -16.01 24.87 -1.53
N LYS A 25 -17.29 25.28 -1.55
CA LYS A 25 -17.63 26.67 -1.24
C LYS A 25 -17.72 26.79 0.28
N LYS A 26 -16.71 27.44 0.88
CA LYS A 26 -16.61 27.86 2.31
C LYS A 26 -17.97 27.90 3.01
N GLU A 27 -18.42 26.78 3.55
CA GLU A 27 -19.52 26.75 4.48
C GLU A 27 -18.99 26.13 5.77
N ASN A 28 -19.06 26.93 6.83
CA ASN A 28 -18.47 26.66 8.13
C ASN A 28 -19.05 25.36 8.72
N ILE A 29 -18.26 24.29 8.73
CA ILE A 29 -18.53 23.11 9.55
C ILE A 29 -18.08 23.47 10.97
N PHE A 30 -19.03 23.83 11.84
CA PHE A 30 -18.72 24.31 13.20
C PHE A 30 -18.45 23.16 14.18
N ASN A 31 -18.98 21.95 13.91
CA ASN A 31 -18.72 20.74 14.71
C ASN A 31 -18.94 19.45 13.89
N VAL A 32 -18.59 18.31 14.48
CA VAL A 32 -18.64 16.98 13.86
C VAL A 32 -20.06 16.59 13.46
N ASP A 33 -21.06 16.88 14.30
CA ASP A 33 -22.46 16.50 14.06
C ASP A 33 -23.03 17.19 12.81
N GLN A 34 -22.74 18.49 12.64
CA GLN A 34 -23.13 19.20 11.42
C GLN A 34 -22.41 18.65 10.17
N GLY A 35 -21.14 18.28 10.29
CA GLY A 35 -20.39 17.66 9.20
C GLY A 35 -21.01 16.32 8.76
N ILE A 36 -21.47 15.51 9.71
CA ILE A 36 -22.14 14.22 9.43
C ILE A 36 -23.47 14.43 8.70
N VAL A 37 -24.32 15.35 9.17
CA VAL A 37 -25.63 15.63 8.53
C VAL A 37 -25.44 16.08 7.09
N ARG A 38 -24.49 16.99 6.85
CA ARG A 38 -24.12 17.51 5.54
C ARG A 38 -23.68 16.41 4.59
N ILE A 39 -22.78 15.54 5.05
CA ILE A 39 -22.29 14.41 4.28
C ILE A 39 -23.43 13.45 3.93
N LYS A 40 -24.32 13.17 4.89
CA LYS A 40 -25.51 12.36 4.68
C LYS A 40 -26.42 12.96 3.60
N GLU A 41 -26.75 14.25 3.67
CA GLU A 41 -27.58 14.93 2.66
C GLU A 41 -26.98 14.88 1.25
N ALA A 42 -25.66 14.99 1.16
CA ALA A 42 -25.00 15.00 -0.14
C ALA A 42 -24.82 13.61 -0.75
N LEU A 43 -24.75 12.55 0.08
CA LEU A 43 -24.59 11.18 -0.37
C LEU A 43 -25.92 10.42 -0.54
N CYS A 44 -26.99 10.80 0.16
CA CYS A 44 -28.24 10.03 0.20
C CYS A 44 -28.90 9.86 -1.18
N CYS A 45 -28.65 10.79 -2.10
CA CYS A 45 -29.19 10.76 -3.46
C CYS A 45 -28.19 10.24 -4.51
N ARG A 46 -26.95 9.88 -4.13
CA ARG A 46 -25.90 9.48 -5.08
C ARG A 46 -25.45 8.03 -4.89
N LYS A 47 -25.21 7.33 -6.01
CA LYS A 47 -24.57 6.01 -6.00
C LYS A 47 -23.05 6.18 -5.96
N VAL A 48 -22.46 5.82 -4.83
CA VAL A 48 -21.03 6.02 -4.55
C VAL A 48 -20.31 4.70 -4.36
N LEU A 49 -19.07 4.62 -4.83
CA LEU A 49 -18.12 3.55 -4.55
C LEU A 49 -17.04 4.08 -3.61
N PHE A 50 -17.04 3.57 -2.38
CA PHE A 50 -16.02 3.86 -1.38
C PHE A 50 -14.92 2.81 -1.43
N VAL A 51 -13.66 3.25 -1.50
CA VAL A 51 -12.49 2.38 -1.36
C VAL A 51 -11.74 2.81 -0.11
N LEU A 52 -11.75 1.94 0.90
CA LEU A 52 -10.96 2.07 2.11
C LEU A 52 -9.75 1.16 2.02
N ASP A 53 -8.57 1.78 1.95
CA ASP A 53 -7.32 1.06 1.79
C ASP A 53 -6.63 0.87 3.15
N ASP A 54 -6.10 -0.33 3.40
CA ASP A 54 -5.29 -0.71 4.58
C ASP A 54 -5.94 -0.45 5.95
N VAL A 55 -7.21 -0.86 6.11
CA VAL A 55 -7.93 -0.74 7.39
C VAL A 55 -7.30 -1.67 8.43
N ASP A 56 -6.91 -1.12 9.57
CA ASP A 56 -6.19 -1.81 10.63
C ASP A 56 -6.83 -1.70 12.03
N GLN A 57 -7.88 -0.88 12.18
CA GLN A 57 -8.60 -0.67 13.44
C GLN A 57 -10.11 -0.92 13.30
N VAL A 58 -10.75 -1.39 14.38
CA VAL A 58 -12.20 -1.67 14.41
C VAL A 58 -13.02 -0.38 14.28
N ASP A 59 -12.61 0.71 14.93
CA ASP A 59 -13.32 1.99 14.89
C ASP A 59 -13.47 2.55 13.47
N GLN A 60 -12.50 2.26 12.58
CA GLN A 60 -12.56 2.63 11.17
C GLN A 60 -13.66 1.88 10.42
N LEU A 61 -13.82 0.60 10.75
CA LEU A 61 -14.83 -0.27 10.16
C LEU A 61 -16.24 0.09 10.68
N ASP A 62 -16.37 0.36 11.98
CA ASP A 62 -17.63 0.76 12.61
C ASP A 62 -18.15 2.08 12.04
N ALA A 63 -17.27 3.05 11.79
CA ALA A 63 -17.65 4.30 11.13
C ALA A 63 -18.26 4.07 9.74
N VAL A 64 -17.69 3.13 8.96
CA VAL A 64 -18.21 2.77 7.63
C VAL A 64 -19.55 2.06 7.71
N LEU A 65 -19.70 1.13 8.65
CA LEU A 65 -20.97 0.45 8.90
C LEU A 65 -22.07 1.45 9.26
N GLY A 66 -21.77 2.43 10.11
CA GLY A 66 -22.71 3.50 10.48
C GLY A 66 -23.16 4.37 9.31
N MET A 67 -22.36 4.49 8.26
CA MET A 67 -22.73 5.24 7.04
C MET A 67 -23.72 4.47 6.15
N ARG A 68 -23.81 3.14 6.26
CA ARG A 68 -24.58 2.29 5.34
C ARG A 68 -26.04 2.72 5.23
N ASP A 69 -26.65 3.11 6.35
CA ASP A 69 -28.06 3.52 6.43
C ASP A 69 -28.33 4.86 5.73
N TRP A 70 -27.28 5.62 5.40
CA TRP A 70 -27.38 6.95 4.81
C TRP A 70 -27.19 6.93 3.29
N LEU A 71 -26.70 5.81 2.74
CA LEU A 71 -26.31 5.74 1.33
C LEU A 71 -27.47 5.34 0.41
N ASN A 72 -27.47 5.90 -0.80
CA ASN A 72 -28.40 5.51 -1.84
C ASN A 72 -28.25 4.00 -2.16
N PRO A 73 -29.35 3.24 -2.26
CA PRO A 73 -29.33 1.87 -2.75
C PRO A 73 -28.47 1.67 -4.02
N GLY A 74 -27.56 0.70 -3.95
CA GLY A 74 -26.59 0.41 -5.02
C GLY A 74 -25.21 1.04 -4.81
N SER A 75 -25.01 1.85 -3.77
CA SER A 75 -23.68 2.24 -3.29
C SER A 75 -22.91 1.02 -2.77
N LYS A 76 -21.58 1.03 -2.89
CA LYS A 76 -20.71 -0.10 -2.54
C LYS A 76 -19.48 0.36 -1.76
N PHE A 77 -18.98 -0.52 -0.91
CA PHE A 77 -17.70 -0.37 -0.23
C PHE A 77 -16.74 -1.46 -0.71
N ILE A 78 -15.48 -1.10 -0.93
CA ILE A 78 -14.34 -1.99 -1.07
C ILE A 78 -13.41 -1.66 0.09
N ILE A 79 -13.12 -2.65 0.92
CA ILE A 79 -12.22 -2.51 2.06
C ILE A 79 -11.06 -3.47 1.85
N THR A 80 -9.84 -2.97 1.89
CA THR A 80 -8.64 -3.80 1.95
C THR A 80 -8.12 -3.79 3.39
N THR A 81 -7.70 -4.95 3.87
CA THR A 81 -7.11 -5.09 5.21
C THR A 81 -6.17 -6.28 5.23
N ARG A 82 -5.10 -6.18 6.02
CA ARG A 82 -4.20 -7.28 6.33
C ARG A 82 -4.69 -8.10 7.53
N GLN A 83 -5.69 -7.61 8.26
CA GLN A 83 -6.16 -8.15 9.52
C GLN A 83 -7.51 -8.87 9.34
N LYS A 84 -7.46 -10.18 9.08
CA LYS A 84 -8.68 -11.00 8.92
C LYS A 84 -9.61 -10.93 10.14
N GLN A 85 -9.06 -10.74 11.34
CA GLN A 85 -9.80 -10.61 12.60
C GLN A 85 -10.69 -9.36 12.67
N LEU A 86 -10.39 -8.28 11.92
CA LEU A 86 -11.26 -7.11 11.84
C LEU A 86 -12.59 -7.45 11.15
N LEU A 87 -12.53 -8.39 10.19
CA LEU A 87 -13.67 -8.87 9.44
C LEU A 87 -14.38 -10.01 10.20
N LYS A 88 -14.75 -9.79 11.47
CA LYS A 88 -15.54 -10.77 12.24
C LYS A 88 -16.73 -11.23 11.39
N ALA A 89 -17.03 -12.53 11.45
CA ALA A 89 -18.07 -13.18 10.66
C ALA A 89 -19.47 -12.62 10.98
N SER A 90 -19.78 -11.47 10.39
CA SER A 90 -21.13 -10.97 10.25
C SER A 90 -21.52 -11.13 8.77
N GLU A 91 -22.80 -11.36 8.51
CA GLU A 91 -23.35 -11.51 7.15
C GLU A 91 -23.25 -10.21 6.30
N VAL A 92 -22.64 -9.16 6.84
CA VAL A 92 -22.56 -7.83 6.22
C VAL A 92 -21.53 -7.76 5.10
N TYR A 93 -20.48 -8.60 5.13
CA TYR A 93 -19.36 -8.51 4.20
C TYR A 93 -19.24 -9.72 3.28
N LYS A 94 -18.95 -9.45 2.00
CA LYS A 94 -18.41 -10.46 1.08
C LYS A 94 -16.89 -10.40 1.12
N VAL A 95 -16.26 -11.34 1.83
CA VAL A 95 -14.80 -11.40 1.98
C VAL A 95 -14.18 -12.14 0.80
N ARG A 96 -13.21 -11.52 0.13
CA ARG A 96 -12.34 -12.18 -0.86
C ARG A 96 -10.91 -12.17 -0.34
N GLN A 97 -10.38 -13.35 -0.05
CA GLN A 97 -8.96 -13.49 0.24
C GLN A 97 -8.18 -13.34 -1.08
N VAL A 98 -7.23 -12.41 -1.10
CA VAL A 98 -6.25 -12.27 -2.18
C VAL A 98 -5.12 -13.24 -1.90
N THR A 99 -4.84 -14.13 -2.85
CA THR A 99 -3.72 -15.07 -2.81
C THR A 99 -2.56 -14.54 -3.63
N GLY A 100 -1.36 -15.13 -3.48
CA GLY A 100 -0.26 -14.88 -4.39
C GLY A 100 -0.60 -15.29 -5.83
N LEU A 101 0.23 -14.83 -6.76
CA LEU A 101 0.20 -15.24 -8.17
C LEU A 101 0.51 -16.73 -8.28
N ASP A 102 -0.12 -17.40 -9.23
CA ASP A 102 0.30 -18.75 -9.59
C ASP A 102 1.66 -18.75 -10.32
N GLU A 103 2.18 -19.93 -10.64
CA GLU A 103 3.49 -20.04 -11.28
C GLU A 103 3.53 -19.32 -12.64
N ILE A 104 2.48 -19.44 -13.46
CA ILE A 104 2.41 -18.86 -14.80
C ILE A 104 2.31 -17.34 -14.69
N GLU A 105 1.38 -16.85 -13.86
CA GLU A 105 1.21 -15.43 -13.58
C GLU A 105 2.50 -14.82 -13.02
N SER A 106 3.21 -15.56 -12.15
CA SER A 106 4.49 -15.11 -11.57
C SER A 106 5.58 -14.98 -12.62
N PHE A 107 5.65 -15.94 -13.56
CA PHE A 107 6.61 -15.91 -14.67
C PHE A 107 6.37 -14.72 -15.59
N GLU A 108 5.13 -14.51 -16.01
CA GLU A 108 4.75 -13.39 -16.87
C GLU A 108 5.03 -12.06 -16.17
N PHE A 109 4.58 -11.93 -14.91
CA PHE A 109 4.76 -10.73 -14.11
C PHE A 109 6.24 -10.40 -13.89
N PHE A 110 7.06 -11.38 -13.49
CA PHE A 110 8.50 -11.19 -13.37
C PHE A 110 9.15 -10.78 -14.70
N SER A 111 8.76 -11.43 -15.79
CA SER A 111 9.35 -11.20 -17.11
C SER A 111 9.09 -9.77 -17.59
N TRP A 112 7.91 -9.21 -17.32
CA TRP A 112 7.62 -7.82 -17.63
C TRP A 112 8.59 -6.85 -16.95
N TYR A 113 8.91 -7.06 -15.68
CA TYR A 113 9.86 -6.19 -14.96
C TYR A 113 11.33 -6.45 -15.32
N ALA A 114 11.69 -7.70 -15.63
CA ALA A 114 13.07 -8.05 -15.95
C ALA A 114 13.45 -7.73 -17.41
N PHE A 115 12.55 -8.00 -18.34
CA PHE A 115 12.82 -8.05 -19.79
C PHE A 115 11.94 -7.10 -20.62
N GLY A 116 10.85 -6.56 -20.05
CA GLY A 116 9.91 -5.71 -20.79
C GLY A 116 8.98 -6.48 -21.73
N GLN A 117 8.83 -7.79 -21.52
CA GLN A 117 7.96 -8.70 -22.26
C GLN A 117 7.47 -9.81 -21.33
N ASP A 118 6.43 -10.55 -21.72
CA ASP A 118 5.77 -11.58 -20.90
C ASP A 118 6.55 -12.90 -20.75
N HIS A 119 7.74 -13.00 -21.35
CA HIS A 119 8.58 -14.21 -21.27
C HIS A 119 10.08 -13.90 -21.16
N PRO A 120 10.88 -14.81 -20.58
CA PRO A 120 12.32 -14.63 -20.49
C PRO A 120 13.00 -14.57 -21.86
N ILE A 121 14.04 -13.74 -21.97
CA ILE A 121 14.95 -13.77 -23.13
C ILE A 121 15.78 -15.06 -23.13
N GLU A 122 16.33 -15.42 -24.29
CA GLU A 122 17.14 -16.62 -24.48
C GLU A 122 18.30 -16.68 -23.46
N GLY A 123 18.51 -17.85 -22.83
CA GLY A 123 19.52 -18.05 -21.80
C GLY A 123 19.10 -17.63 -20.37
N CYS A 124 18.02 -16.87 -20.19
CA CYS A 124 17.57 -16.41 -18.87
C CYS A 124 16.49 -17.31 -18.21
N MET A 125 16.00 -18.33 -18.91
CA MET A 125 14.90 -19.20 -18.43
C MET A 125 15.21 -19.87 -17.08
N GLY A 126 16.40 -20.46 -16.94
CA GLY A 126 16.80 -21.15 -15.71
C GLY A 126 16.88 -20.21 -14.50
N TYR A 127 17.40 -19.00 -14.69
CA TYR A 127 17.47 -17.99 -13.64
C TYR A 127 16.09 -17.44 -13.29
N SER A 128 15.24 -17.20 -14.29
CA SER A 128 13.87 -16.73 -14.10
C SER A 128 13.07 -17.71 -13.25
N ARG A 129 13.21 -19.02 -13.49
CA ARG A 129 12.58 -20.06 -12.68
C ARG A 129 13.02 -20.02 -11.22
N ARG A 130 14.31 -19.82 -10.96
CA ARG A 130 14.85 -19.68 -9.59
C ARG A 130 14.27 -18.47 -8.88
N VAL A 131 14.18 -17.32 -9.56
CA VAL A 131 13.55 -16.11 -9.00
C VAL A 131 12.08 -16.36 -8.66
N VAL A 132 11.31 -16.89 -9.61
CA VAL A 132 9.87 -17.15 -9.43
C VAL A 132 9.64 -18.09 -8.24
N TYR A 133 10.44 -19.16 -8.16
CA TYR A 133 10.40 -20.09 -7.04
C TYR A 133 10.70 -19.40 -5.71
N TYR A 134 11.77 -18.60 -5.65
CA TYR A 134 12.15 -17.87 -4.44
C TYR A 134 11.10 -16.85 -3.98
N CYS A 135 10.46 -16.15 -4.92
CA CYS A 135 9.43 -15.15 -4.62
C CYS A 135 8.09 -15.75 -4.18
N ASN A 136 7.85 -17.04 -4.46
CA ASN A 136 6.67 -17.79 -4.03
C ASN A 136 5.33 -17.04 -4.29
N GLY A 137 5.17 -16.53 -5.50
CA GLY A 137 3.94 -15.86 -5.94
C GLY A 137 3.68 -14.46 -5.33
N LEU A 138 4.62 -13.89 -4.55
CA LEU A 138 4.48 -12.53 -4.02
C LEU A 138 4.76 -11.49 -5.12
N PRO A 139 3.75 -10.73 -5.61
CA PRO A 139 3.93 -9.78 -6.71
C PRO A 139 5.03 -8.76 -6.42
N LEU A 140 5.06 -8.21 -5.20
CA LEU A 140 6.04 -7.20 -4.85
C LEU A 140 7.49 -7.74 -4.87
N ALA A 141 7.70 -8.99 -4.45
CA ALA A 141 9.03 -9.61 -4.51
C ALA A 141 9.47 -9.84 -5.95
N LEU A 142 8.56 -10.33 -6.81
CA LEU A 142 8.80 -10.54 -8.24
C LEU A 142 9.15 -9.22 -8.94
N GLN A 143 8.39 -8.15 -8.66
CA GLN A 143 8.65 -6.82 -9.22
C GLN A 143 10.02 -6.28 -8.79
N VAL A 144 10.34 -6.36 -7.51
CA VAL A 144 11.61 -5.84 -6.97
C VAL A 144 12.79 -6.59 -7.58
N LEU A 145 12.76 -7.92 -7.59
CA LEU A 145 13.85 -8.71 -8.16
C LEU A 145 13.92 -8.55 -9.68
N GLY A 146 12.80 -8.56 -10.40
CA GLY A 146 12.76 -8.33 -11.84
C GLY A 146 13.38 -6.98 -12.21
N SER A 147 12.94 -5.90 -11.55
CA SER A 147 13.46 -4.55 -11.77
C SER A 147 14.95 -4.44 -11.42
N SER A 148 15.39 -5.05 -10.32
CA SER A 148 16.79 -4.99 -9.88
C SER A 148 17.74 -5.75 -10.81
N LEU A 149 17.26 -6.83 -11.42
CA LEU A 149 18.04 -7.69 -12.31
C LEU A 149 17.96 -7.24 -13.77
N SER A 150 16.99 -6.37 -14.10
CA SER A 150 16.81 -5.85 -15.45
C SER A 150 18.11 -5.23 -16.00
N ARG A 151 18.43 -5.59 -17.25
CA ARG A 151 19.62 -5.13 -18.00
C ARG A 151 20.98 -5.48 -17.36
N LYS A 152 21.01 -6.37 -16.37
CA LYS A 152 22.26 -6.91 -15.78
C LYS A 152 22.73 -8.15 -16.54
N SER A 153 24.02 -8.46 -16.46
CA SER A 153 24.58 -9.69 -17.04
C SER A 153 24.14 -10.94 -16.26
N ILE A 154 24.16 -12.10 -16.92
CA ILE A 154 23.83 -13.39 -16.30
C ILE A 154 24.71 -13.70 -15.08
N ASP A 155 25.98 -13.28 -15.08
CA ASP A 155 26.87 -13.47 -13.92
C ASP A 155 26.37 -12.70 -12.69
N VAL A 156 25.85 -11.48 -12.90
CA VAL A 156 25.25 -10.67 -11.82
C VAL A 156 23.98 -11.34 -11.30
N TRP A 157 23.16 -11.91 -12.19
CA TRP A 157 21.97 -12.67 -11.80
C TRP A 157 22.33 -13.89 -10.95
N GLY A 158 23.29 -14.70 -11.41
CA GLY A 158 23.78 -15.86 -10.69
C GLY A 158 24.28 -15.50 -9.29
N SER A 159 25.17 -14.50 -9.20
CA SER A 159 25.71 -14.05 -7.90
C SER A 159 24.64 -13.50 -6.96
N ALA A 160 23.65 -12.76 -7.48
CA ALA A 160 22.55 -12.25 -6.67
C ALA A 160 21.66 -13.39 -6.14
N LEU A 161 21.32 -14.36 -6.99
CA LEU A 161 20.50 -15.51 -6.62
C LEU A 161 21.19 -16.41 -5.61
N GLU A 162 22.48 -16.68 -5.76
CA GLU A 162 23.25 -17.45 -4.76
C GLU A 162 23.22 -16.78 -3.38
N LYS A 163 23.35 -15.44 -3.33
CA LYS A 163 23.26 -14.69 -2.06
C LYS A 163 21.87 -14.74 -1.44
N LEU A 164 20.82 -14.72 -2.27
CA LEU A 164 19.42 -14.79 -1.84
C LEU A 164 19.06 -16.21 -1.36
N GLU A 165 19.43 -17.24 -2.09
CA GLU A 165 19.16 -18.64 -1.73
C GLU A 165 19.98 -19.10 -0.52
N ALA A 166 21.12 -18.46 -0.25
CA ALA A 166 21.88 -18.65 0.99
C ALA A 166 21.21 -18.01 2.24
N ILE A 167 20.06 -17.34 2.10
CA ILE A 167 19.26 -16.85 3.22
C ILE A 167 18.28 -17.95 3.64
N PRO A 168 18.38 -18.52 4.86
CA PRO A 168 17.42 -19.52 5.30
C PRO A 168 16.01 -18.96 5.38
N GLU A 169 15.02 -19.79 5.07
CA GLU A 169 13.60 -19.44 5.16
C GLU A 169 13.25 -18.94 6.58
N GLY A 170 12.51 -17.84 6.66
CA GLY A 170 12.22 -17.16 7.94
C GLY A 170 13.35 -16.32 8.53
N GLN A 171 14.57 -16.34 7.96
CA GLN A 171 15.68 -15.47 8.37
C GLN A 171 15.81 -14.19 7.56
N ILE A 172 14.96 -13.98 6.54
CA ILE A 172 14.91 -12.72 5.78
C ILE A 172 14.70 -11.54 6.74
N LEU A 173 13.79 -11.67 7.70
CA LEU A 173 13.56 -10.62 8.70
C LEU A 173 14.82 -10.34 9.55
N ARG A 174 15.59 -11.39 9.89
CA ARG A 174 16.87 -11.24 10.60
C ARG A 174 17.93 -10.57 9.74
N LYS A 175 18.03 -10.90 8.44
CA LYS A 175 18.98 -10.24 7.53
C LYS A 175 18.59 -8.79 7.26
N LEU A 176 17.30 -8.50 7.07
CA LEU A 176 16.80 -7.12 6.99
C LEU A 176 17.09 -6.34 8.27
N LYS A 177 16.94 -6.99 9.43
CA LYS A 177 17.32 -6.41 10.73
C LYS A 177 18.82 -6.12 10.80
N ILE A 178 19.69 -7.02 10.33
CA ILE A 178 21.15 -6.77 10.27
C ILE A 178 21.45 -5.55 9.38
N SER A 179 20.83 -5.46 8.19
CA SER A 179 21.00 -4.31 7.31
C SER A 179 20.54 -3.00 7.97
N TYR A 180 19.38 -3.04 8.65
CA TYR A 180 18.88 -1.91 9.43
C TYR A 180 19.84 -1.53 10.57
N ASP A 181 20.32 -2.52 11.34
CA ASP A 181 21.22 -2.32 12.47
C ASP A 181 22.58 -1.75 12.01
N SER A 182 22.97 -1.98 10.75
CA SER A 182 24.20 -1.46 10.12
C SER A 182 24.13 -0.02 9.61
N LEU A 183 22.96 0.62 9.65
CA LEU A 183 22.81 2.04 9.33
C LEU A 183 23.66 2.90 10.28
N GLN A 184 24.20 4.00 9.75
CA GLN A 184 25.34 4.72 10.30
C GLN A 184 25.07 5.31 11.70
N ASP A 185 23.85 5.81 11.93
CA ASP A 185 23.41 6.35 13.21
C ASP A 185 21.90 6.19 13.41
N ASP A 186 21.41 6.62 14.57
CA ASP A 186 19.99 6.55 14.91
C ASP A 186 19.12 7.45 14.01
N HIS A 187 19.70 8.49 13.42
CA HIS A 187 18.97 9.34 12.46
C HIS A 187 18.66 8.57 11.18
N ASP A 188 19.64 7.90 10.58
CA ASP A 188 19.42 7.09 9.36
C ASP A 188 18.48 5.90 9.62
N LYS A 189 18.58 5.31 10.81
CA LYS A 189 17.64 4.27 11.27
C LYS A 189 16.22 4.79 11.37
N ASN A 190 16.02 5.93 12.01
CA ASN A 190 14.69 6.54 12.13
C ASN A 190 14.15 6.96 10.75
N LEU A 191 14.99 7.54 9.89
CA LEU A 191 14.63 7.90 8.53
C LEU A 191 14.20 6.68 7.71
N PHE A 192 14.93 5.58 7.80
CA PHE A 192 14.55 4.33 7.15
C PHE A 192 13.19 3.83 7.64
N LEU A 193 12.94 3.86 8.96
CA LEU A 193 11.65 3.49 9.52
C LEU A 193 10.53 4.42 9.06
N ASP A 194 10.75 5.73 9.03
CA ASP A 194 9.75 6.69 8.55
C ASP A 194 9.37 6.41 7.10
N ILE A 195 10.37 6.16 6.25
CA ILE A 195 10.15 5.76 4.85
C ILE A 195 9.36 4.45 4.77
N ALA A 196 9.77 3.43 5.54
CA ALA A 196 9.16 2.11 5.54
C ALA A 196 7.76 2.08 6.18
N CYS A 197 7.43 3.02 7.06
CA CYS A 197 6.15 3.08 7.75
C CYS A 197 5.14 4.00 7.03
N PHE A 198 5.58 5.15 6.54
CA PHE A 198 4.67 6.20 6.06
C PHE A 198 4.75 6.47 4.56
N PHE A 199 5.88 6.15 3.92
CA PHE A 199 6.13 6.50 2.52
C PHE A 199 6.16 5.29 1.56
N VAL A 200 5.82 4.10 2.04
CA VAL A 200 5.67 2.91 1.18
C VAL A 200 4.59 3.18 0.12
N GLY A 201 4.97 3.04 -1.15
CA GLY A 201 4.09 3.25 -2.29
C GLY A 201 3.83 4.72 -2.64
N LYS A 202 4.54 5.68 -2.02
CA LYS A 202 4.48 7.10 -2.39
C LYS A 202 5.51 7.43 -3.47
N ASP A 203 5.23 8.49 -4.24
CA ASP A 203 6.15 8.99 -5.26
C ASP A 203 7.48 9.44 -4.64
N LYS A 204 8.59 9.14 -5.32
CA LYS A 204 9.94 9.42 -4.81
C LYS A 204 10.18 10.92 -4.65
N ASP A 205 9.83 11.71 -5.66
CA ASP A 205 10.12 13.15 -5.65
C ASP A 205 9.26 13.88 -4.61
N TRP A 206 8.03 13.42 -4.43
CA TRP A 206 7.16 13.90 -3.35
C TRP A 206 7.72 13.53 -1.97
N THR A 207 8.15 12.28 -1.80
CA THR A 207 8.74 11.79 -0.54
C THR A 207 10.01 12.55 -0.19
N SER A 208 10.92 12.74 -1.14
CA SER A 208 12.15 13.52 -0.94
C SER A 208 11.86 14.95 -0.49
N LYS A 209 10.89 15.64 -1.12
CA LYS A 209 10.51 17.01 -0.74
C LYS A 209 9.98 17.11 0.70
N ILE A 210 9.18 16.13 1.12
CA ILE A 210 8.65 16.07 2.50
C ILE A 210 9.82 15.86 3.48
N LEU A 211 10.70 14.90 3.21
CA LEU A 211 11.84 14.59 4.06
C LEU A 211 12.83 15.75 4.17
N ASP A 212 13.14 16.43 3.06
CA ASP A 212 13.99 17.63 3.04
C ASP A 212 13.39 18.77 3.88
N GLY A 213 12.06 18.91 3.87
CA GLY A 213 11.31 19.84 4.72
C GLY A 213 11.41 19.51 6.21
N VAL A 214 11.29 18.23 6.57
CA VAL A 214 11.40 17.77 7.97
C VAL A 214 12.83 17.95 8.50
N ILE A 215 13.84 17.60 7.70
CA ILE A 215 15.25 17.74 8.05
C ILE A 215 15.62 19.23 8.24
N SER A 216 15.07 20.12 7.41
CA SER A 216 15.31 21.57 7.54
C SER A 216 14.62 22.18 8.76
N LEU A 217 13.45 21.68 9.17
CA LEU A 217 12.76 22.09 10.40
C LEU A 217 13.49 21.61 11.68
N GLN A 218 14.00 20.38 11.70
CA GLN A 218 14.81 19.88 12.81
C GLN A 218 16.12 20.68 12.97
N LYS A 219 16.78 21.05 11.86
CA LYS A 219 17.99 21.88 11.89
C LYS A 219 17.75 23.30 12.36
N SER A 220 16.52 23.81 12.24
CA SER A 220 16.13 25.15 12.70
C SER A 220 15.61 25.17 14.14
N GLY A 221 15.67 24.05 14.86
CA GLY A 221 15.33 23.97 16.28
C GLY A 221 13.82 23.91 16.56
N PHE A 222 13.00 23.71 15.54
CA PHE A 222 11.57 23.44 15.72
C PHE A 222 11.37 21.95 16.01
N VAL A 223 10.91 21.63 17.22
CA VAL A 223 10.41 20.30 17.57
C VAL A 223 8.88 20.37 17.52
N ILE A 224 8.26 19.51 16.71
CA ILE A 224 6.80 19.31 16.68
C ILE A 224 6.44 18.32 17.79
#